data_AF-J9E1L7-F1
#
_entry.id   AF-J9E1L7-F1
#
_cell.length_a   1.000
_cell.length_b   1.000
_cell.length_c   1.000
_cell.angle_alpha   90.00
_cell.angle_beta   90.00
_cell.angle_gamma   90.00
#
_symmetry.space_group_name_H-M   'P 1'
#
loop_
_entity.id
_entity.type
_entity.pdbx_description
1 polymer ?
#
loop_
_entity_poly.entity_id
_entity_poly.type
_entity_poly.pdbx_seq_one_letter_code
_entity_poly.pdbx_strand_id
1 'polypeptide(L)'
;MLPQTSAVYQFEQLKQKKETMEHGIHLFARKTNQGLKFLQERHLIGTKPEDIATFFHNEDRLDKTVVGDYLGDGDDFNKRVMYAYVDQMNFSGRDFVTALRLFLDGFRLPGEAQKIDRLMEKFASRYCECNPNLGLFASADTAYVLAYSIIMLTTDLHSPQVRNKMTKEQYIAMNRGINDQSDLPQEYLSDIYDEIAGREIKMKPGLNKLPKQNATATSERQRKLLQDVELAAMAQTARALMEAASHYEAEFTSASHCEHVRPMFKIAWTPCLAAFSIGLQTSEDESVIFWCLQGFRLGIKIACIFRLILERNAFIQALARFTLLTAKNSMVEMKSKNIESIKLLLTVGEEDGNCLDESWIDVGFSLYSHSSIHFFAQLLIRLMKSESLT
;
A
#
# COMPACT_ATOMS: atom_id res chain seq x y z
N MET A 1 18.86 1.04 -37.56
CA MET A 1 17.64 0.98 -36.73
C MET A 1 17.39 -0.48 -36.41
N LEU A 2 17.69 -0.92 -35.19
CA LEU A 2 17.36 -2.28 -34.75
C LEU A 2 15.83 -2.37 -34.58
N PRO A 3 15.18 -3.48 -34.95
CA PRO A 3 13.73 -3.61 -34.80
C PRO A 3 13.40 -3.50 -33.32
N GLN A 4 12.51 -2.57 -32.94
CA GLN A 4 11.90 -2.59 -31.61
C GLN A 4 11.28 -3.97 -31.42
N THR A 5 11.93 -4.82 -30.64
CA THR A 5 11.48 -6.18 -30.35
C THR A 5 10.07 -6.11 -29.74
N SER A 6 9.12 -6.81 -30.36
CA SER A 6 7.70 -6.92 -29.96
C SER A 6 7.45 -6.95 -28.45
N ALA A 7 8.36 -7.57 -27.68
CA ALA A 7 8.30 -7.67 -26.23
C ALA A 7 8.39 -6.32 -25.48
N VAL A 8 9.23 -5.37 -25.94
CA VAL A 8 9.38 -4.05 -25.29
C VAL A 8 8.11 -3.23 -25.49
N TYR A 9 7.55 -3.25 -26.69
CA TYR A 9 6.29 -2.58 -27.02
C TYR A 9 5.11 -3.17 -26.24
N GLN A 10 5.02 -4.51 -26.14
CA GLN A 10 4.01 -5.18 -25.32
C GLN A 10 4.14 -4.81 -23.83
N PHE A 11 5.36 -4.77 -23.29
CA PHE A 11 5.61 -4.35 -21.92
C PHE A 11 5.19 -2.89 -21.67
N GLU A 12 5.50 -1.97 -22.58
CA GLU A 12 5.08 -0.57 -22.48
C GLU A 12 3.55 -0.42 -22.49
N GLN A 13 2.86 -1.16 -23.36
CA GLN A 13 1.39 -1.18 -23.37
C GLN A 13 0.80 -1.71 -22.07
N LEU A 14 1.33 -2.82 -21.54
CA LEU A 14 0.89 -3.40 -20.26
C LEU A 14 1.13 -2.44 -19.10
N LYS A 15 2.30 -1.79 -19.07
CA LYS A 15 2.63 -0.78 -18.06
C LYS A 15 1.68 0.41 -18.13
N GLN A 16 1.43 0.95 -19.32
CA GLN A 16 0.51 2.06 -19.51
C GLN A 16 -0.92 1.69 -19.08
N LYS A 17 -1.37 0.47 -19.41
CA LYS A 17 -2.67 -0.04 -18.98
C LYS A 17 -2.75 -0.13 -17.45
N LYS A 18 -1.70 -0.62 -16.80
CA LYS A 18 -1.61 -0.72 -15.33
C LYS A 18 -1.63 0.65 -14.65
N GLU A 19 -0.87 1.62 -15.16
CA GLU A 19 -0.85 3.00 -14.66
C GLU A 19 -2.22 3.68 -14.83
N THR A 20 -2.89 3.45 -15.97
CA THR A 20 -4.23 4.00 -16.21
C THR A 20 -5.25 3.37 -15.26
N MET A 21 -5.17 2.07 -15.02
CA MET A 21 -6.01 1.38 -14.03
C MET A 21 -5.80 1.94 -12.62
N GLU A 22 -4.54 2.10 -12.21
CA GLU A 22 -4.19 2.64 -10.90
C GLU A 22 -4.69 4.07 -10.70
N HIS A 23 -4.57 4.91 -11.73
CA HIS A 23 -5.15 6.26 -11.72
C HIS A 23 -6.68 6.22 -11.58
N GLY A 24 -7.35 5.32 -12.29
CA GLY A 24 -8.80 5.14 -12.20
C GLY A 24 -9.26 4.65 -10.83
N ILE A 25 -8.52 3.73 -10.20
CA ILE A 25 -8.78 3.26 -8.82
C ILE A 25 -8.62 4.42 -7.82
N HIS A 26 -7.56 5.21 -7.94
CA HIS A 26 -7.37 6.38 -7.07
C HIS A 26 -8.46 7.44 -7.28
N LEU A 27 -8.91 7.64 -8.53
CA LEU A 27 -10.02 8.53 -8.83
C LEU A 27 -11.34 7.98 -8.26
N PHE A 28 -11.58 6.66 -8.33
CA PHE A 28 -12.73 6.00 -7.74
C PHE A 28 -12.78 6.22 -6.22
N ALA A 29 -11.66 6.07 -5.51
CA ALA A 29 -11.60 6.28 -4.07
C ALA A 29 -11.94 7.73 -3.65
N ARG A 30 -11.66 8.72 -4.50
CA ARG A 30 -11.93 10.14 -4.22
C ARG A 30 -13.27 10.63 -4.76
N LYS A 31 -13.67 10.13 -5.92
CA LYS A 31 -14.85 10.54 -6.71
C LYS A 31 -15.38 9.34 -7.47
N THR A 32 -16.15 8.49 -6.79
CA THR A 32 -16.63 7.18 -7.23
C THR A 32 -17.17 7.18 -8.67
N ASN A 33 -18.14 8.04 -8.96
CA ASN A 33 -18.78 8.11 -10.29
C ASN A 33 -17.82 8.60 -11.38
N GLN A 34 -16.89 9.50 -11.06
CA GLN A 34 -15.88 9.98 -12.02
C GLN A 34 -14.81 8.91 -12.28
N GLY A 35 -14.43 8.14 -11.25
CA GLY A 35 -13.50 7.02 -11.39
C GLY A 35 -14.04 5.92 -12.29
N LEU A 36 -15.29 5.49 -12.06
CA LEU A 36 -15.95 4.50 -12.92
C LEU A 36 -16.05 4.99 -14.36
N LYS A 37 -16.52 6.23 -14.57
CA LYS A 37 -16.64 6.82 -15.91
C LYS A 37 -15.28 6.89 -16.63
N PHE A 38 -14.23 7.29 -15.93
CA PHE A 38 -12.87 7.32 -16.49
C PHE A 38 -12.41 5.92 -16.93
N LEU A 39 -12.62 4.89 -16.09
CA LEU A 39 -12.26 3.51 -16.41
C LEU A 39 -13.07 2.98 -17.60
N GLN A 40 -14.34 3.36 -17.73
CA GLN A 40 -15.21 3.01 -18.86
C GLN A 40 -14.78 3.67 -20.16
N GLU A 41 -14.48 4.98 -20.14
CA GLU A 41 -14.00 5.73 -21.32
C GLU A 41 -12.66 5.21 -21.83
N ARG A 42 -11.85 4.60 -20.95
CA ARG A 42 -10.57 3.96 -21.29
C ARG A 42 -10.73 2.48 -21.68
N HIS A 43 -11.96 1.97 -21.78
CA HIS A 43 -12.27 0.57 -22.08
C HIS A 43 -11.59 -0.44 -21.13
N LEU A 44 -11.37 -0.02 -19.88
CA LEU A 44 -10.79 -0.89 -18.83
C LEU A 44 -11.86 -1.68 -18.09
N ILE A 45 -13.07 -1.12 -17.98
CA ILE A 45 -14.26 -1.78 -17.43
C ILE A 45 -15.45 -1.55 -18.37
N GLY A 46 -16.43 -2.45 -18.35
CA GLY A 46 -17.66 -2.28 -19.10
C GLY A 46 -18.63 -1.27 -18.46
N THR A 47 -19.69 -0.94 -19.19
CA THR A 47 -20.72 0.03 -18.75
C THR A 47 -21.92 -0.62 -18.09
N LYS A 48 -22.05 -1.94 -18.19
CA LYS A 48 -23.20 -2.64 -17.64
C LYS A 48 -23.02 -2.89 -16.13
N PRO A 49 -24.13 -3.02 -15.37
CA PRO A 49 -24.04 -3.31 -13.94
C PRO A 49 -23.21 -4.56 -13.61
N GLU A 50 -23.29 -5.60 -14.45
CA GLU A 50 -22.58 -6.86 -14.29
C GLU A 50 -21.07 -6.70 -14.46
N ASP A 51 -20.64 -5.81 -15.36
CA ASP A 51 -19.22 -5.51 -15.60
C ASP A 51 -18.60 -4.78 -14.40
N ILE A 52 -19.34 -3.84 -13.82
CA ILE A 52 -18.91 -3.09 -12.63
C ILE A 52 -18.87 -4.02 -11.41
N ALA A 53 -19.87 -4.89 -11.25
CA ALA A 53 -19.87 -5.92 -10.22
C ALA A 53 -18.65 -6.85 -10.33
N THR A 54 -18.35 -7.31 -11.55
CA THR A 54 -17.16 -8.14 -11.82
C THR A 54 -15.87 -7.41 -11.48
N PHE A 55 -15.79 -6.11 -11.80
CA PHE A 55 -14.65 -5.28 -11.42
C PHE A 55 -14.48 -5.18 -9.90
N PHE A 56 -15.56 -5.01 -9.14
CA PHE A 56 -15.50 -4.96 -7.67
C PHE A 56 -15.09 -6.29 -7.03
N HIS A 57 -15.41 -7.43 -7.64
CA HIS A 57 -14.95 -8.74 -7.18
C HIS A 57 -13.46 -8.99 -7.46
N ASN A 58 -12.97 -8.52 -8.61
CA ASN A 58 -11.63 -8.86 -9.09
C ASN A 58 -10.53 -7.87 -8.68
N GLU A 59 -10.87 -6.64 -8.30
CA GLU A 59 -9.89 -5.60 -8.00
C GLU A 59 -9.73 -5.36 -6.48
N ASP A 60 -8.83 -6.12 -5.88
CA ASP A 60 -8.51 -6.05 -4.44
C ASP A 60 -7.97 -4.69 -3.97
N ARG A 61 -7.45 -3.85 -4.90
CA ARG A 61 -6.89 -2.53 -4.58
C ARG A 61 -7.96 -1.47 -4.34
N LEU A 62 -9.24 -1.77 -4.57
CA LEU A 62 -10.33 -0.84 -4.31
C LEU A 62 -10.48 -0.56 -2.82
N ASP A 63 -10.83 0.68 -2.49
CA ASP A 63 -11.22 1.01 -1.13
C ASP A 63 -12.56 0.35 -0.81
N LYS A 64 -12.50 -0.70 0.02
CA LYS A 64 -13.66 -1.47 0.48
C LYS A 64 -14.75 -0.63 1.14
N THR A 65 -14.40 0.51 1.72
CA THR A 65 -15.37 1.47 2.26
C THR A 65 -16.17 2.12 1.14
N VAL A 66 -15.48 2.59 0.10
CA VAL A 66 -16.11 3.23 -1.06
C VAL A 66 -16.95 2.23 -1.85
N VAL A 67 -16.49 0.98 -1.98
CA VAL A 67 -17.29 -0.10 -2.60
C VAL A 67 -18.56 -0.35 -1.81
N GLY A 68 -18.47 -0.48 -0.48
CA GLY A 68 -19.64 -0.69 0.38
C GLY A 68 -20.64 0.46 0.31
N ASP A 69 -20.14 1.70 0.35
CA ASP A 69 -20.99 2.89 0.20
C ASP A 69 -21.69 2.94 -1.17
N TYR A 70 -20.99 2.56 -2.24
CA TYR A 70 -21.54 2.54 -3.59
C TYR A 70 -22.60 1.44 -3.77
N LEU A 71 -22.35 0.23 -3.27
CA LEU A 71 -23.31 -0.88 -3.32
C LEU A 71 -24.54 -0.61 -2.45
N GLY A 72 -24.36 0.07 -1.32
CA GLY A 72 -25.45 0.43 -0.43
C GLY A 72 -26.29 1.62 -0.93
N ASP A 73 -25.88 2.33 -1.97
CA ASP A 73 -26.55 3.55 -2.43
C ASP A 73 -28.02 3.33 -2.87
N GLY A 74 -28.84 4.37 -2.75
CA GLY A 74 -30.26 4.34 -3.10
C GLY A 74 -30.54 4.54 -4.59
N ASP A 75 -29.55 5.01 -5.36
CA ASP A 75 -29.66 5.24 -6.79
C ASP A 75 -29.98 3.95 -7.57
N ASP A 76 -30.85 4.07 -8.59
CA ASP A 76 -31.36 2.91 -9.34
C ASP A 76 -30.23 2.11 -10.03
N PHE A 77 -29.25 2.81 -10.60
CA PHE A 77 -28.10 2.16 -11.24
C PHE A 77 -27.22 1.43 -10.21
N ASN A 78 -26.97 2.04 -9.05
CA ASN A 78 -26.22 1.43 -7.95
C ASN A 78 -26.90 0.18 -7.42
N LYS A 79 -28.23 0.19 -7.26
CA LYS A 79 -29.00 -0.99 -6.88
C LYS A 79 -28.85 -2.13 -7.87
N ARG A 80 -28.90 -1.84 -9.18
CA ARG A 80 -28.68 -2.87 -10.22
C ARG A 80 -27.27 -3.45 -10.15
N VAL A 81 -26.25 -2.62 -9.89
CA VAL A 81 -24.87 -3.08 -9.67
C VAL A 81 -24.79 -3.95 -8.42
N MET A 82 -25.45 -3.56 -7.34
CA MET A 82 -25.50 -4.33 -6.10
C MET A 82 -26.17 -5.68 -6.30
N TYR A 83 -27.30 -5.73 -7.01
CA TYR A 83 -27.95 -7.00 -7.35
C TYR A 83 -27.03 -7.90 -8.16
N ALA A 84 -26.41 -7.38 -9.23
CA ALA A 84 -25.45 -8.13 -10.03
C ALA A 84 -24.24 -8.62 -9.19
N TYR A 85 -23.75 -7.80 -8.26
CA TYR A 85 -22.65 -8.15 -7.37
C TYR A 85 -23.00 -9.34 -6.46
N VAL A 86 -24.18 -9.32 -5.84
CA VAL A 86 -24.64 -10.41 -4.98
C VAL A 86 -25.02 -11.66 -5.78
N ASP A 87 -25.59 -11.49 -6.98
CA ASP A 87 -25.96 -12.62 -7.85
C ASP A 87 -24.74 -13.38 -8.38
N GLN A 88 -23.60 -12.72 -8.52
CA GLN A 88 -22.32 -13.35 -8.85
C GLN A 88 -21.72 -14.17 -7.70
N MET A 89 -22.24 -14.04 -6.46
CA MET A 89 -21.81 -14.86 -5.33
C MET A 89 -22.54 -16.20 -5.30
N ASN A 90 -21.81 -17.25 -4.92
CA ASN A 90 -22.35 -18.60 -4.76
C ASN A 90 -22.38 -19.02 -3.28
N PHE A 91 -23.59 -19.08 -2.73
CA PHE A 91 -23.86 -19.50 -1.35
C PHE A 91 -24.35 -20.95 -1.23
N SER A 92 -24.38 -21.70 -2.34
CA SER A 92 -24.90 -23.07 -2.35
C SER A 92 -24.09 -24.00 -1.44
N GLY A 93 -24.76 -24.68 -0.52
CA GLY A 93 -24.14 -25.66 0.38
C GLY A 93 -23.24 -25.05 1.46
N ARG A 94 -23.26 -23.72 1.63
CA ARG A 94 -22.58 -23.02 2.72
C ARG A 94 -23.56 -22.79 3.85
N ASP A 95 -23.09 -22.89 5.09
CA ASP A 95 -23.87 -22.42 6.24
C ASP A 95 -24.06 -20.90 6.18
N PHE A 96 -25.04 -20.42 6.95
CA PHE A 96 -25.48 -19.03 6.88
C PHE A 96 -24.39 -18.03 7.29
N VAL A 97 -23.62 -18.35 8.34
CA VAL A 97 -22.56 -17.47 8.84
C VAL A 97 -21.39 -17.43 7.86
N THR A 98 -20.99 -18.57 7.30
CA THR A 98 -19.96 -18.65 6.25
C THR A 98 -20.37 -17.87 5.00
N ALA A 99 -21.62 -17.97 4.56
CA ALA A 99 -22.13 -17.18 3.44
C ALA A 99 -22.10 -15.66 3.76
N LEU A 100 -22.50 -15.26 4.97
CA LEU A 100 -22.46 -13.88 5.40
C LEU A 100 -21.03 -13.33 5.50
N ARG A 101 -20.08 -14.13 6.00
CA ARG A 101 -18.65 -13.78 6.03
C ARG A 101 -18.09 -13.60 4.63
N LEU A 102 -18.45 -14.47 3.70
CA LEU A 102 -18.05 -14.34 2.29
C LEU A 102 -18.59 -13.05 1.67
N PHE A 103 -19.87 -12.76 1.91
CA PHE A 103 -20.51 -11.54 1.44
C PHE A 103 -19.80 -10.27 1.96
N LEU A 104 -19.46 -10.25 3.25
CA LEU A 104 -18.85 -9.11 3.92
C LEU A 104 -17.32 -9.03 3.79
N ASP A 105 -16.65 -10.01 3.18
CA ASP A 105 -15.22 -9.88 2.87
C ASP A 105 -14.98 -8.93 1.70
N GLY A 106 -15.96 -8.77 0.79
CA GLY A 106 -15.83 -7.94 -0.40
C GLY A 106 -15.77 -6.44 -0.13
N PHE A 107 -16.44 -5.96 0.91
CA PHE A 107 -16.59 -4.53 1.19
C PHE A 107 -16.78 -4.26 2.69
N ARG A 108 -16.70 -2.99 3.10
CA ARG A 108 -17.00 -2.58 4.47
C ARG A 108 -18.46 -2.14 4.57
N LEU A 109 -19.20 -2.61 5.56
CA LEU A 109 -20.59 -2.18 5.75
C LEU A 109 -20.68 -0.66 5.92
N PRO A 110 -21.59 0.01 5.22
CA PRO A 110 -21.89 1.42 5.44
C PRO A 110 -22.40 1.67 6.86
N GLY A 111 -22.20 2.89 7.37
CA GLY A 111 -22.74 3.27 8.69
C GLY A 111 -24.22 3.68 8.67
N GLU A 112 -24.78 3.95 7.49
CA GLU A 112 -26.18 4.38 7.33
C GLU A 112 -27.13 3.18 7.35
N ALA A 113 -28.10 3.17 8.28
CA ALA A 113 -29.02 2.06 8.46
C ALA A 113 -29.74 1.65 7.17
N GLN A 114 -30.19 2.62 6.35
CA GLN A 114 -30.88 2.35 5.08
C GLN A 114 -30.00 1.65 4.03
N LYS A 115 -28.68 1.80 4.11
CA LYS A 115 -27.73 1.14 3.21
C LYS A 115 -27.48 -0.30 3.65
N ILE A 116 -27.32 -0.52 4.96
CA ILE A 116 -27.16 -1.86 5.56
C ILE A 116 -28.40 -2.70 5.22
N ASP A 117 -29.57 -2.20 5.60
CA ASP A 117 -30.68 -2.02 4.69
C ASP A 117 -30.91 -3.06 3.58
N ARG A 118 -30.82 -2.47 2.39
CA ARG A 118 -30.77 -3.05 1.07
C ARG A 118 -29.75 -4.18 0.91
N LEU A 119 -28.58 -4.07 1.54
CA LEU A 119 -27.53 -5.09 1.41
C LEU A 119 -27.94 -6.40 2.09
N MET A 120 -28.52 -6.32 3.29
CA MET A 120 -29.00 -7.50 4.03
C MET A 120 -30.20 -8.12 3.34
N GLU A 121 -31.12 -7.32 2.82
CA GLU A 121 -32.30 -7.80 2.07
C GLU A 121 -31.88 -8.61 0.84
N LYS A 122 -30.97 -8.06 0.01
CA LYS A 122 -30.49 -8.78 -1.17
C LYS A 122 -29.66 -10.01 -0.81
N PHE A 123 -28.84 -9.95 0.24
CA PHE A 123 -28.09 -11.11 0.73
C PHE A 123 -29.04 -12.25 1.14
N ALA A 124 -30.06 -11.95 1.94
CA ALA A 124 -31.03 -12.93 2.42
C ALA A 124 -31.81 -13.58 1.28
N SER A 125 -32.29 -12.79 0.32
CA SER A 125 -32.92 -13.26 -0.90
C SER A 125 -31.99 -14.21 -1.67
N ARG A 126 -30.74 -13.82 -1.90
CA ARG A 126 -29.77 -14.65 -2.64
C ARG A 126 -29.42 -15.94 -1.90
N TYR A 127 -29.28 -15.90 -0.58
CA TYR A 127 -28.99 -17.09 0.22
C TYR A 127 -30.11 -18.13 0.10
N CYS A 128 -31.38 -17.68 0.18
CA CYS A 128 -32.54 -18.54 0.03
C CYS A 128 -32.63 -19.15 -1.39
N GLU A 129 -32.36 -18.35 -2.43
CA GLU A 129 -32.29 -18.84 -3.81
C GLU A 129 -31.22 -19.92 -4.02
N CYS A 130 -30.06 -19.78 -3.38
CA CYS A 130 -28.98 -20.76 -3.47
C CYS A 130 -29.23 -22.04 -2.65
N ASN A 131 -30.11 -21.98 -1.64
CA ASN A 131 -30.34 -23.07 -0.69
C ASN A 131 -31.84 -23.40 -0.53
N PRO A 132 -32.57 -23.71 -1.63
CA PRO A 132 -34.03 -23.88 -1.60
C PRO A 132 -34.50 -25.08 -0.76
N ASN A 133 -33.64 -26.07 -0.55
CA ASN A 133 -33.98 -27.32 0.14
C ASN A 133 -33.56 -27.32 1.62
N LEU A 134 -33.03 -26.20 2.15
CA LEU A 134 -32.56 -26.15 3.53
C LEU A 134 -33.71 -26.33 4.55
N GLY A 135 -34.93 -25.92 4.18
CA GLY A 135 -36.15 -26.08 5.00
C GLY A 135 -36.13 -25.34 6.34
N LEU A 136 -35.08 -24.53 6.58
CA LEU A 136 -34.81 -23.87 7.85
C LEU A 136 -35.48 -22.51 7.98
N PHE A 137 -35.61 -21.79 6.86
CA PHE A 137 -36.24 -20.47 6.79
C PHE A 137 -37.61 -20.60 6.12
N ALA A 138 -38.64 -20.08 6.77
CA ALA A 138 -39.99 -20.01 6.22
C ALA A 138 -40.07 -19.00 5.06
N SER A 139 -39.31 -17.90 5.16
CA SER A 139 -39.27 -16.83 4.17
C SER A 139 -37.89 -16.17 4.09
N ALA A 140 -37.65 -15.39 3.03
CA ALA A 140 -36.46 -14.55 2.93
C ALA A 140 -36.39 -13.51 4.05
N ASP A 141 -37.53 -13.09 4.59
CA ASP A 141 -37.62 -12.16 5.72
C ASP A 141 -36.99 -12.76 6.98
N THR A 142 -37.18 -14.06 7.24
CA THR A 142 -36.50 -14.76 8.34
C THR A 142 -34.98 -14.72 8.19
N ALA A 143 -34.47 -15.01 6.99
CA ALA A 143 -33.05 -14.94 6.71
C ALA A 143 -32.51 -13.51 6.87
N TYR A 144 -33.27 -12.51 6.42
CA TYR A 144 -32.94 -11.10 6.57
C TYR A 144 -32.84 -10.67 8.05
N VAL A 145 -33.84 -11.00 8.87
CA VAL A 145 -33.83 -10.70 10.32
C VAL A 145 -32.67 -11.41 11.00
N LEU A 146 -32.40 -12.67 10.64
CA LEU A 146 -31.27 -13.41 11.18
C LEU A 146 -29.94 -12.76 10.81
N ALA A 147 -29.74 -12.34 9.55
CA ALA A 147 -28.52 -11.63 9.13
C ALA A 147 -28.28 -10.38 9.99
N TYR A 148 -29.32 -9.55 10.17
CA TYR A 148 -29.25 -8.39 11.05
C TYR A 148 -28.90 -8.73 12.49
N SER A 149 -29.51 -9.78 13.05
CA SER A 149 -29.21 -10.25 14.40
C SER A 149 -27.73 -10.61 14.55
N ILE A 150 -27.12 -11.20 13.53
CA ILE A 150 -25.70 -11.59 13.51
C ILE A 150 -24.80 -10.35 13.43
N ILE A 151 -25.15 -9.34 12.62
CA ILE A 151 -24.40 -8.07 12.56
C ILE A 151 -24.45 -7.34 13.92
N MET A 152 -25.60 -7.35 14.57
CA MET A 152 -25.74 -6.78 15.91
C MET A 152 -24.93 -7.59 16.93
N LEU A 153 -24.99 -8.92 16.88
CA LEU A 153 -24.23 -9.80 17.77
C LEU A 153 -22.72 -9.60 17.62
N THR A 154 -22.18 -9.57 16.40
CA THR A 154 -20.74 -9.35 16.20
C THR A 154 -20.31 -7.98 16.72
N THR A 155 -21.15 -6.94 16.55
CA THR A 155 -20.87 -5.60 17.08
C THR A 155 -20.90 -5.60 18.61
N ASP A 156 -21.88 -6.26 19.20
CA ASP A 156 -22.03 -6.37 20.65
C ASP A 156 -20.83 -7.09 21.28
N LEU A 157 -20.51 -8.31 20.81
CA LEU A 157 -19.48 -9.16 21.39
C LEU A 157 -18.07 -8.59 21.24
N HIS A 158 -17.74 -8.00 20.07
CA HIS A 158 -16.35 -7.64 19.74
C HIS A 158 -16.04 -6.15 19.89
N SER A 159 -17.04 -5.26 20.03
CA SER A 159 -16.78 -3.83 20.25
C SER A 159 -16.27 -3.56 21.67
N PRO A 160 -15.13 -2.88 21.88
CA PRO A 160 -14.63 -2.54 23.21
C PRO A 160 -15.52 -1.52 23.94
N GLN A 161 -16.46 -0.88 23.25
CA GLN A 161 -17.37 0.12 23.83
C GLN A 161 -18.54 -0.54 24.59
N VAL A 162 -18.88 -1.78 24.25
CA VAL A 162 -19.97 -2.52 24.89
C VAL A 162 -19.43 -3.23 26.12
N ARG A 163 -19.84 -2.78 27.31
CA ARG A 163 -19.39 -3.32 28.60
C ARG A 163 -20.11 -4.60 28.99
N ASN A 164 -21.42 -4.65 28.79
CA ASN A 164 -22.26 -5.80 29.11
C ASN A 164 -22.58 -6.52 27.80
N LYS A 165 -21.92 -7.64 27.57
CA LYS A 165 -22.09 -8.44 26.35
C LYS A 165 -23.39 -9.24 26.40
N MET A 166 -24.02 -9.37 25.25
CA MET A 166 -25.21 -10.21 25.06
C MET A 166 -24.84 -11.68 25.34
N THR A 167 -25.59 -12.32 26.23
CA THR A 167 -25.42 -13.76 26.49
C THR A 167 -26.07 -14.60 25.40
N LYS A 168 -25.69 -15.88 25.32
CA LYS A 168 -26.28 -16.83 24.37
C LYS A 168 -27.80 -16.91 24.54
N GLU A 169 -28.28 -16.98 25.77
CA GLU A 169 -29.71 -17.05 26.09
C GLU A 169 -30.44 -15.78 25.64
N GLN A 170 -29.81 -14.61 25.81
CA GLN A 170 -30.36 -13.34 25.33
C GLN A 170 -30.43 -13.30 23.80
N TYR A 171 -29.41 -13.79 23.11
CA TYR A 171 -29.40 -13.87 21.65
C TYR A 171 -30.50 -14.81 21.12
N ILE A 172 -30.68 -15.98 21.74
CA ILE A 172 -31.75 -16.92 21.40
C ILE A 172 -33.12 -16.29 21.67
N ALA A 173 -33.31 -15.64 22.81
CA ALA A 173 -34.57 -14.98 23.16
C ALA A 173 -34.93 -13.84 22.20
N MET A 174 -33.94 -13.08 21.75
CA MET A 174 -34.09 -11.98 20.80
C MET A 174 -34.55 -12.43 19.42
N ASN A 175 -34.22 -13.67 19.02
CA ASN A 175 -34.60 -14.26 17.73
C ASN A 175 -35.85 -15.15 17.83
N ARG A 176 -36.67 -15.03 18.89
CA ARG A 176 -37.94 -15.76 18.98
C ARG A 176 -38.99 -15.20 18.03
N GLY A 177 -39.76 -16.09 17.40
CA GLY A 177 -40.87 -15.74 16.52
C GLY A 177 -40.48 -15.18 15.14
N ILE A 178 -39.19 -15.14 14.81
CA ILE A 178 -38.70 -14.54 13.55
C ILE A 178 -38.98 -15.41 12.30
N ASN A 179 -39.36 -16.67 12.51
CA ASN A 179 -39.60 -17.65 11.45
C ASN A 179 -41.11 -17.79 11.19
N ASP A 180 -41.73 -16.74 10.64
CA ASP A 180 -43.19 -16.64 10.43
C ASP A 180 -44.01 -17.01 11.69
N GLN A 181 -43.73 -16.31 12.80
CA GLN A 181 -44.34 -16.56 14.13
C GLN A 181 -43.89 -17.87 14.81
N SER A 182 -43.01 -18.64 14.18
CA SER A 182 -42.32 -19.78 14.79
C SER A 182 -40.87 -19.43 15.16
N ASP A 183 -40.22 -20.32 15.90
CA ASP A 183 -38.82 -20.17 16.30
C ASP A 183 -37.88 -20.90 15.33
N LEU A 184 -36.67 -20.37 15.15
CA LEU A 184 -35.56 -21.15 14.60
C LEU A 184 -35.08 -22.17 15.66
N PRO A 185 -34.50 -23.32 15.25
CA PRO A 185 -33.97 -24.30 16.20
C PRO A 185 -32.97 -23.65 17.18
N GLN A 186 -33.14 -23.90 18.47
CA GLN A 186 -32.28 -23.29 19.50
C GLN A 186 -30.82 -23.72 19.35
N GLU A 187 -30.57 -24.97 18.97
CA GLU A 187 -29.22 -25.47 18.69
C GLU A 187 -28.57 -24.68 17.55
N TYR A 188 -29.31 -24.41 16.47
CA TYR A 188 -28.81 -23.61 15.35
C TYR A 188 -28.43 -22.18 15.77
N LEU A 189 -29.25 -21.52 16.58
CA LEU A 189 -28.94 -20.18 17.11
C LEU A 189 -27.77 -20.22 18.11
N SER A 190 -27.65 -21.29 18.90
CA SER A 190 -26.50 -21.52 19.80
C SER A 190 -25.20 -21.66 19.01
N ASP A 191 -25.20 -22.45 17.94
CA ASP A 191 -24.03 -22.68 17.09
C ASP A 191 -23.58 -21.38 16.42
N ILE A 192 -24.52 -20.57 15.90
CA ILE A 192 -24.23 -19.23 15.37
C ILE A 192 -23.59 -18.35 16.46
N TYR A 193 -24.14 -18.35 17.67
CA TYR A 193 -23.60 -17.54 18.76
C TYR A 193 -22.15 -17.93 19.06
N ASP A 194 -21.87 -19.22 19.22
CA ASP A 194 -20.54 -19.72 19.53
C ASP A 194 -19.54 -19.42 18.41
N GLU A 195 -19.96 -19.53 17.15
CA GLU A 195 -19.12 -19.21 16.01
C GLU A 195 -18.77 -17.71 15.96
N ILE A 196 -19.75 -16.83 16.17
CA ILE A 196 -19.52 -15.38 16.18
C ILE A 196 -18.69 -14.98 17.39
N ALA A 197 -18.94 -15.56 18.57
CA ALA A 197 -18.13 -15.31 19.76
C ALA A 197 -16.67 -15.74 19.57
N GLY A 198 -16.44 -16.89 18.94
CA GLY A 198 -15.09 -17.40 18.66
C GLY A 198 -14.37 -16.63 17.55
N ARG A 199 -15.09 -16.16 16.53
CA ARG A 199 -14.52 -15.45 15.38
C ARG A 199 -15.39 -14.28 14.94
N GLU A 200 -14.92 -13.07 15.23
CA GLU A 200 -15.51 -11.82 14.73
C GLU A 200 -15.70 -11.84 13.20
N ILE A 201 -16.79 -11.25 12.71
CA ILE A 201 -16.93 -10.91 11.29
C ILE A 201 -16.01 -9.72 11.00
N LYS A 202 -14.75 -10.01 10.66
CA LYS A 202 -13.77 -9.00 10.30
C LYS A 202 -14.04 -8.46 8.90
N MET A 203 -14.40 -7.18 8.81
CA MET A 203 -14.31 -6.43 7.56
C MET A 203 -12.86 -5.98 7.39
N LYS A 204 -12.16 -6.44 6.34
CA LYS A 204 -10.75 -6.08 6.14
C LYS A 204 -10.58 -4.55 6.21
N PRO A 205 -9.67 -4.01 7.06
CA PRO A 205 -9.40 -2.59 7.05
C PRO A 205 -8.87 -2.23 5.67
N GLY A 206 -9.55 -1.29 4.99
CA GLY A 206 -9.05 -0.75 3.72
C GLY A 206 -7.64 -0.21 3.91
N LEU A 207 -6.81 -0.34 2.87
CA LEU A 207 -5.51 0.33 2.79
C LEU A 207 -5.74 1.84 2.79
N ASN A 208 -5.90 2.45 3.97
CA ASN A 208 -5.41 3.77 4.37
C ASN A 208 -6.10 4.28 5.64
N LYS A 209 -5.28 4.45 6.69
CA LYS A 209 -5.10 5.71 7.43
C LYS A 209 -3.86 5.52 8.31
N LEU A 210 -2.70 5.98 7.81
CA LEU A 210 -1.59 6.30 8.70
C LEU A 210 -2.10 7.33 9.72
N PRO A 211 -1.93 7.11 11.04
CA PRO A 211 -2.35 8.08 12.03
C PRO A 211 -1.57 9.39 11.83
N LYS A 212 -2.29 10.50 11.66
CA LYS A 212 -1.69 11.83 11.78
C LYS A 212 -1.24 12.00 13.23
N GLN A 213 0.07 12.03 13.45
CA GLN A 213 0.63 12.35 14.76
C GLN A 213 0.46 13.83 15.06
N ASN A 214 -0.22 14.12 16.16
CA ASN A 214 -0.16 15.41 16.82
C ASN A 214 1.15 15.45 17.61
N ALA A 215 2.08 16.33 17.20
CA ALA A 215 3.34 16.52 17.88
C ALA A 215 3.15 17.39 19.13
N THR A 216 3.36 16.82 20.31
CA THR A 216 3.67 17.57 21.53
C THR A 216 5.01 17.11 22.09
N ALA A 217 5.82 18.10 22.50
CA ALA A 217 7.24 18.02 22.80
C ALA A 217 7.67 16.80 23.64
N THR A 218 8.63 16.03 23.12
CA THR A 218 9.33 14.98 23.83
C THR A 218 10.83 15.24 23.80
N SER A 219 11.52 14.92 24.90
CA SER A 219 12.98 15.01 25.04
C SER A 219 13.69 14.25 23.92
N GLU A 220 14.86 14.74 23.50
CA GLU A 220 15.65 14.24 22.36
C GLU A 220 15.93 12.73 22.43
N ARG A 221 16.11 12.19 23.65
CA ARG A 221 16.30 10.76 23.91
C ARG A 221 15.03 9.93 23.69
N GLN A 222 13.87 10.50 24.04
CA GLN A 222 12.56 9.88 23.88
C GLN A 222 12.10 9.93 22.42
N ARG A 223 12.48 10.99 21.70
CA ARG A 223 12.31 11.11 20.24
C ARG A 223 13.10 10.05 19.49
N LYS A 224 14.36 9.80 19.88
CA LYS A 224 15.20 8.75 19.28
C LYS A 224 14.61 7.35 19.50
N LEU A 225 14.14 7.06 20.70
CA LEU A 225 13.53 5.76 21.03
C LEU A 225 12.20 5.53 20.29
N LEU A 226 11.35 6.56 20.18
CA LEU A 226 10.14 6.53 19.36
C LEU A 226 10.46 6.31 17.89
N GLN A 227 11.51 6.96 17.37
CA GLN A 227 11.95 6.82 15.99
C GLN A 227 12.52 5.42 15.71
N ASP A 228 13.24 4.82 16.67
CA ASP A 228 13.74 3.43 16.57
C ASP A 228 12.59 2.41 16.60
N VAL A 229 11.57 2.64 17.45
CA VAL A 229 10.36 1.80 17.52
C VAL A 229 9.52 1.94 16.25
N GLU A 230 9.34 3.15 15.74
CA GLU A 230 8.67 3.40 14.46
C GLU A 230 9.42 2.74 13.31
N LEU A 231 10.76 2.82 13.28
CA LEU A 231 11.58 2.16 12.27
C LEU A 231 11.45 0.64 12.33
N ALA A 232 11.45 0.06 13.53
CA ALA A 232 11.22 -1.37 13.72
C ALA A 232 9.81 -1.79 13.26
N ALA A 233 8.78 -1.02 13.59
CA ALA A 233 7.40 -1.26 13.17
C ALA A 233 7.24 -1.12 11.64
N MET A 234 7.88 -0.11 11.03
CA MET A 234 7.92 0.05 9.58
C MET A 234 8.65 -1.11 8.90
N ALA A 235 9.76 -1.58 9.45
CA ALA A 235 10.51 -2.72 8.92
C ALA A 235 9.71 -4.04 9.04
N GLN A 236 8.92 -4.20 10.09
CA GLN A 236 8.06 -5.37 10.29
C GLN A 236 6.84 -5.32 9.36
N THR A 237 6.27 -4.13 9.15
CA THR A 237 5.21 -3.88 8.17
C THR A 237 5.73 -4.12 6.74
N ALA A 238 6.93 -3.65 6.42
CA ALA A 238 7.57 -3.88 5.13
C ALA A 238 7.84 -5.37 4.89
N ARG A 239 8.29 -6.12 5.91
CA ARG A 239 8.45 -7.57 5.83
C ARG A 239 7.12 -8.28 5.60
N ALA A 240 6.08 -7.93 6.35
CA ALA A 240 4.74 -8.50 6.15
C ALA A 240 4.19 -8.19 4.75
N LEU A 241 4.43 -6.99 4.21
CA LEU A 241 4.06 -6.63 2.84
C LEU A 241 4.86 -7.41 1.80
N MET A 242 6.17 -7.62 2.01
CA MET A 242 7.00 -8.44 1.13
C MET A 242 6.59 -9.91 1.16
N GLU A 243 6.30 -10.48 2.33
CA GLU A 243 5.80 -11.84 2.49
C GLU A 243 4.41 -12.00 1.82
N ALA A 244 3.51 -11.04 2.02
CA ALA A 244 2.21 -11.04 1.35
C ALA A 244 2.34 -10.92 -0.18
N ALA A 245 3.27 -10.10 -0.67
CA ALA A 245 3.56 -9.98 -2.10
C ALA A 245 4.26 -11.24 -2.67
N SER A 246 4.98 -12.01 -1.85
CA SER A 246 5.68 -13.22 -2.29
C SER A 246 4.75 -14.39 -2.59
N HIS A 247 3.56 -14.40 -1.97
CA HIS A 247 2.50 -15.38 -2.25
C HIS A 247 1.49 -14.89 -3.29
N TYR A 248 1.72 -13.71 -3.88
CA TYR A 248 0.85 -13.16 -4.91
C TYR A 248 1.18 -13.84 -6.26
N GLU A 249 0.28 -14.70 -6.73
CA GLU A 249 0.32 -15.26 -8.09
C GLU A 249 0.03 -14.15 -9.12
N ALA A 250 1.03 -13.32 -9.39
CA ALA A 250 1.01 -12.41 -10.53
C ALA A 250 1.68 -13.05 -11.73
N GLU A 251 1.18 -12.74 -12.93
CA GLU A 251 1.86 -13.05 -14.17
C GLU A 251 3.10 -12.15 -14.30
N PHE A 252 4.28 -12.70 -14.01
CA PHE A 252 5.55 -11.97 -14.10
C PHE A 252 6.10 -12.01 -15.52
N THR A 253 6.53 -10.86 -16.01
CA THR A 253 7.25 -10.76 -17.29
C THR A 253 8.75 -10.81 -17.04
N SER A 254 9.44 -11.77 -17.66
CA SER A 254 10.90 -11.81 -17.60
C SER A 254 11.50 -10.63 -18.34
N ALA A 255 12.34 -9.84 -17.67
CA ALA A 255 13.04 -8.73 -18.30
C ALA A 255 14.00 -9.28 -19.37
N SER A 256 13.74 -8.95 -20.64
CA SER A 256 14.53 -9.43 -21.78
C SER A 256 15.40 -8.35 -22.42
N HIS A 257 15.21 -7.09 -22.01
CA HIS A 257 15.89 -5.92 -22.55
C HIS A 257 16.29 -4.92 -21.46
N CYS A 258 17.40 -4.21 -21.65
CA CYS A 258 17.92 -3.21 -20.69
C CYS A 258 16.93 -2.07 -20.43
N GLU A 259 16.07 -1.75 -21.39
CA GLU A 259 15.03 -0.72 -21.27
C GLU A 259 14.03 -0.98 -20.14
N HIS A 260 13.87 -2.23 -19.67
CA HIS A 260 13.02 -2.52 -18.51
C HIS A 260 13.60 -1.98 -17.19
N VAL A 261 14.91 -1.74 -17.12
CA VAL A 261 15.57 -1.23 -15.91
C VAL A 261 15.11 0.20 -15.60
N ARG A 262 14.88 1.03 -16.63
CA ARG A 262 14.45 2.42 -16.48
C ARG A 262 13.17 2.57 -15.64
N PRO A 263 12.03 1.95 -15.99
CA PRO A 263 10.81 2.04 -15.19
C PRO A 263 10.93 1.39 -13.82
N MET A 264 11.72 0.32 -13.67
CA MET A 264 11.97 -0.30 -12.35
C MET A 264 12.71 0.67 -11.43
N PHE A 265 13.75 1.32 -11.94
CA PHE A 265 14.53 2.30 -11.19
C PHE A 265 13.69 3.54 -10.82
N LYS A 266 12.79 4.01 -11.71
CA LYS A 266 11.88 5.12 -11.41
C LYS A 266 10.99 4.90 -10.18
N ILE A 267 10.70 3.66 -9.83
CA ILE A 267 9.91 3.31 -8.63
C ILE A 267 10.84 3.11 -7.43
N ALA A 268 12.01 2.51 -7.64
CA ALA A 268 12.92 2.12 -6.55
C ALA A 268 13.87 3.23 -6.07
N TRP A 269 14.15 4.26 -6.88
CA TRP A 269 15.24 5.19 -6.58
C TRP A 269 15.03 5.99 -5.29
N THR A 270 13.80 6.41 -4.99
CA THR A 270 13.50 7.22 -3.80
C THR A 270 13.71 6.44 -2.49
N PRO A 271 13.16 5.22 -2.31
CA PRO A 271 13.47 4.43 -1.13
C PRO A 271 14.95 4.01 -1.06
N CYS A 272 15.61 3.72 -2.18
CA CYS A 272 17.05 3.45 -2.20
C CYS A 272 17.85 4.67 -1.72
N LEU A 273 17.58 5.86 -2.26
CA LEU A 273 18.24 7.10 -1.87
C LEU A 273 18.05 7.39 -0.38
N ALA A 274 16.84 7.21 0.14
CA ALA A 274 16.55 7.38 1.55
C ALA A 274 17.34 6.39 2.42
N ALA A 275 17.36 5.10 2.05
CA ALA A 275 18.10 4.07 2.78
C ALA A 275 19.60 4.37 2.83
N PHE A 276 20.21 4.72 1.70
CA PHE A 276 21.64 5.05 1.65
C PHE A 276 21.96 6.34 2.42
N SER A 277 21.08 7.35 2.33
CA SER A 277 21.26 8.61 3.06
C SER A 277 21.19 8.42 4.56
N ILE A 278 20.19 7.67 5.05
CA ILE A 278 20.04 7.37 6.47
C ILE A 278 21.22 6.53 6.96
N GLY A 279 21.57 5.46 6.25
CA GLY A 279 22.69 4.59 6.60
C GLY A 279 24.01 5.36 6.69
N LEU A 280 24.27 6.25 5.72
CA LEU A 280 25.47 7.10 5.73
C LEU A 280 25.43 8.16 6.85
N GLN A 281 24.26 8.69 7.19
CA GLN A 281 24.10 9.69 8.25
C GLN A 281 24.30 9.09 9.64
N THR A 282 23.65 7.97 9.94
CA THR A 282 23.55 7.41 11.30
C THR A 282 24.63 6.39 11.63
N SER A 283 25.19 5.69 10.64
CA SER A 283 26.18 4.65 10.88
C SER A 283 27.58 5.22 11.13
N GLU A 284 28.32 4.53 11.99
CA GLU A 284 29.77 4.64 12.17
C GLU A 284 30.51 3.37 11.72
N ASP A 285 29.77 2.33 11.31
CA ASP A 285 30.33 1.09 10.77
C ASP A 285 30.83 1.29 9.34
N GLU A 286 32.12 0.97 9.12
CA GLU A 286 32.81 1.15 7.83
C GLU A 286 32.17 0.34 6.70
N SER A 287 31.68 -0.88 6.98
CA SER A 287 31.04 -1.73 5.99
C SER A 287 29.70 -1.15 5.55
N VAL A 288 28.90 -0.64 6.48
CA VAL A 288 27.61 0.02 6.17
C VAL A 288 27.84 1.29 5.37
N ILE A 289 28.85 2.08 5.74
CA ILE A 289 29.23 3.30 5.01
C ILE A 289 29.65 2.96 3.58
N PHE A 290 30.50 1.93 3.40
CA PHE A 290 30.95 1.47 2.09
C PHE A 290 29.78 1.08 1.19
N TRP A 291 28.85 0.25 1.68
CA TRP A 291 27.69 -0.18 0.88
C TRP A 291 26.72 0.97 0.57
N CYS A 292 26.52 1.91 1.49
CA CYS A 292 25.75 3.11 1.19
C CYS A 292 26.38 3.92 0.05
N LEU A 293 27.70 4.14 0.09
CA LEU A 293 28.44 4.87 -0.94
C LEU A 293 28.43 4.12 -2.29
N GLN A 294 28.56 2.80 -2.30
CA GLN A 294 28.37 2.01 -3.52
C GLN A 294 26.94 2.13 -4.06
N GLY A 295 25.93 2.17 -3.18
CA GLY A 295 24.55 2.44 -3.54
C GLY A 295 24.36 3.80 -4.23
N PHE A 296 24.96 4.86 -3.69
CA PHE A 296 25.01 6.17 -4.34
C PHE A 296 25.66 6.10 -5.72
N ARG A 297 26.83 5.47 -5.83
CA ARG A 297 27.55 5.33 -7.11
C ARG A 297 26.70 4.65 -8.18
N LEU A 298 26.12 3.50 -7.85
CA LEU A 298 25.31 2.72 -8.76
C LEU A 298 24.00 3.45 -9.11
N GLY A 299 23.38 4.13 -8.15
CA GLY A 299 22.19 4.94 -8.39
C GLY A 299 22.44 6.09 -9.38
N ILE A 300 23.56 6.80 -9.21
CA ILE A 300 23.98 7.86 -10.15
C ILE A 300 24.25 7.26 -11.53
N LYS A 301 24.99 6.15 -11.60
CA LYS A 301 25.33 5.49 -12.86
C LYS A 301 24.09 5.05 -13.65
N ILE A 302 23.11 4.42 -13.00
CA ILE A 302 21.84 4.05 -13.63
C ILE A 302 21.10 5.30 -14.14
N ALA A 303 21.05 6.36 -13.32
CA ALA A 303 20.40 7.60 -13.72
C ALA A 303 21.08 8.27 -14.93
N CYS A 304 22.42 8.22 -15.00
CA CYS A 304 23.20 8.68 -16.15
C CYS A 304 22.91 7.85 -17.41
N ILE A 305 22.98 6.51 -17.32
CA ILE A 305 22.73 5.60 -18.45
C ILE A 305 21.35 5.83 -19.07
N PHE A 306 20.30 6.01 -18.24
CA PHE A 306 18.93 6.19 -18.71
C PHE A 306 18.48 7.64 -18.84
N ARG A 307 19.42 8.61 -18.72
CA ARG A 307 19.17 10.06 -18.82
C ARG A 307 18.03 10.54 -17.93
N LEU A 308 18.07 10.12 -16.67
CA LEU A 308 17.07 10.41 -15.64
C LEU A 308 17.52 11.62 -14.82
N ILE A 309 17.19 12.83 -15.31
CA ILE A 309 17.72 14.10 -14.79
C ILE A 309 17.33 14.32 -13.32
N LEU A 310 16.06 14.08 -12.96
CA LEU A 310 15.56 14.30 -11.60
C LEU A 310 16.28 13.39 -10.60
N GLU A 311 16.36 12.10 -10.94
CA GLU A 311 16.98 11.06 -10.13
C GLU A 311 18.49 11.33 -9.98
N ARG A 312 19.18 11.64 -11.09
CA ARG A 312 20.60 11.99 -11.11
C ARG A 312 20.90 13.17 -10.19
N ASN A 313 20.14 14.26 -10.32
CA ASN A 313 20.29 15.45 -9.49
C ASN A 313 20.07 15.12 -8.00
N ALA A 314 19.03 14.34 -7.68
CA ALA A 314 18.73 13.98 -6.29
C ALA A 314 19.86 13.19 -5.62
N PHE A 315 20.44 12.19 -6.30
CA PHE A 315 21.58 11.44 -5.76
C PHE A 315 22.83 12.30 -5.61
N ILE A 316 23.15 13.12 -6.60
CA ILE A 316 24.34 13.99 -6.56
C ILE A 316 24.22 15.03 -5.47
N GLN A 317 23.07 15.70 -5.35
CA GLN A 317 22.83 16.71 -4.31
C GLN A 317 22.88 16.11 -2.90
N ALA A 318 22.33 14.91 -2.72
CA ALA A 318 22.42 14.20 -1.45
C ALA A 318 23.88 13.82 -1.14
N LEU A 319 24.62 13.26 -2.09
CA LEU A 319 26.04 12.92 -1.91
C LEU A 319 26.90 14.17 -1.61
N ALA A 320 26.67 15.26 -2.33
CA ALA A 320 27.36 16.54 -2.13
C ALA A 320 27.15 17.08 -0.70
N ARG A 321 25.95 16.95 -0.12
CA ARG A 321 25.69 17.33 1.28
C ARG A 321 26.54 16.53 2.27
N PHE A 322 26.77 15.25 2.02
CA PHE A 322 27.62 14.41 2.87
C PHE A 322 29.11 14.74 2.78
N THR A 323 29.56 15.52 1.79
CA THR A 323 30.94 16.00 1.74
C THR A 323 31.25 17.08 2.78
N LEU A 324 30.22 17.78 3.29
CA LEU A 324 30.33 18.96 4.14
C LEU A 324 31.15 20.13 3.54
N LEU A 325 31.53 20.08 2.26
CA LEU A 325 32.34 21.13 1.62
C LEU A 325 31.62 22.48 1.52
N THR A 326 30.29 22.48 1.49
CA THR A 326 29.46 23.69 1.41
C THR A 326 29.00 24.20 2.78
N ALA A 327 29.37 23.53 3.88
CA ALA A 327 28.96 23.91 5.24
C ALA A 327 29.91 24.95 5.85
N LYS A 328 29.35 26.03 6.43
CA LYS A 328 30.10 27.21 6.93
C LYS A 328 31.09 26.92 8.07
N ASN A 329 30.96 25.79 8.78
CA ASN A 329 31.82 25.38 9.91
C ASN A 329 32.45 23.97 9.74
N SER A 330 32.66 23.53 8.49
CA SER A 330 32.91 22.13 8.13
C SER A 330 34.22 21.50 8.66
N MET A 331 35.26 22.30 8.90
CA MET A 331 36.62 21.78 9.15
C MET A 331 36.82 21.07 10.50
N VAL A 332 35.94 21.29 11.48
CA VAL A 332 36.11 20.73 12.84
C VAL A 332 35.34 19.40 13.01
N GLU A 333 34.36 19.10 12.15
CA GLU A 333 33.42 17.97 12.33
C GLU A 333 33.55 16.87 11.25
N MET A 334 34.49 16.97 10.31
CA MET A 334 34.66 15.97 9.25
C MET A 334 35.14 14.62 9.80
N LYS A 335 34.38 13.57 9.48
CA LYS A 335 34.70 12.16 9.76
C LYS A 335 35.17 11.44 8.48
N SER A 336 35.70 10.23 8.63
CA SER A 336 36.17 9.38 7.52
C SER A 336 35.13 9.26 6.38
N LYS A 337 33.86 9.06 6.71
CA LYS A 337 32.75 8.99 5.73
C LYS A 337 32.57 10.22 4.85
N ASN A 338 32.91 11.41 5.35
CA ASN A 338 32.83 12.65 4.58
C ASN A 338 33.96 12.67 3.53
N ILE A 339 35.15 12.19 3.88
CA ILE A 339 36.30 12.06 2.96
C ILE A 339 35.98 11.04 1.87
N GLU A 340 35.42 9.88 2.24
CA GLU A 340 35.01 8.86 1.26
C GLU A 340 33.89 9.37 0.33
N SER A 341 32.98 10.21 0.84
CA SER A 341 31.97 10.87 0.00
C SER A 341 32.59 11.84 -1.01
N ILE A 342 33.65 12.56 -0.64
CA ILE A 342 34.41 13.43 -1.54
C ILE A 342 35.10 12.61 -2.63
N LYS A 343 35.79 11.53 -2.26
CA LYS A 343 36.44 10.62 -3.22
C LYS A 343 35.44 10.06 -4.23
N LEU A 344 34.27 9.63 -3.74
CA LEU A 344 33.21 9.14 -4.61
C LEU A 344 32.70 10.24 -5.56
N LEU A 345 32.48 11.46 -5.07
CA LEU A 345 32.02 12.57 -5.90
C LEU A 345 33.02 12.89 -7.04
N LEU A 346 34.32 12.84 -6.75
CA LEU A 346 35.38 12.98 -7.76
C LEU A 346 35.35 11.84 -8.78
N THR A 347 35.24 10.59 -8.29
CA THR A 347 35.17 9.39 -9.15
C THR A 347 33.98 9.48 -10.10
N VAL A 348 32.82 9.92 -9.61
CA VAL A 348 31.62 10.14 -10.44
C VAL A 348 31.86 11.22 -11.50
N GLY A 349 32.57 12.31 -11.14
CA GLY A 349 32.94 13.35 -12.09
C GLY A 349 33.88 12.86 -13.21
N GLU A 350 34.78 11.93 -12.89
CA GLU A 350 35.70 11.31 -13.84
C GLU A 350 35.03 10.24 -14.72
N GLU A 351 34.30 9.30 -14.12
CA GLU A 351 33.70 8.15 -14.81
C GLU A 351 32.45 8.53 -15.62
N ASP A 352 31.58 9.39 -15.06
CA ASP A 352 30.25 9.67 -15.61
C ASP A 352 30.10 11.11 -16.09
N GLY A 353 31.18 11.91 -16.11
CA GLY A 353 31.18 13.34 -16.41
C GLY A 353 30.41 13.73 -17.68
N ASN A 354 30.56 12.96 -18.76
CA ASN A 354 29.88 13.23 -20.02
C ASN A 354 28.34 13.04 -19.96
N CYS A 355 27.82 12.45 -18.88
CA CYS A 355 26.40 12.17 -18.66
C CYS A 355 25.80 12.98 -17.50
N LEU A 356 26.54 13.94 -16.93
CA LEU A 356 26.10 14.77 -15.80
C LEU A 356 25.31 16.01 -16.22
N ASP A 357 25.43 16.50 -17.47
CA ASP A 357 24.77 17.71 -17.99
C ASP A 357 24.79 18.89 -16.97
N GLU A 358 23.66 19.51 -16.62
CA GLU A 358 23.56 20.61 -15.64
C GLU A 358 23.98 20.21 -14.21
N SER A 359 24.02 18.92 -13.87
CA SER A 359 24.49 18.43 -12.56
C SER A 359 25.98 18.69 -12.35
N TRP A 360 26.73 19.02 -13.41
CA TRP A 360 28.09 19.55 -13.31
C TRP A 360 28.17 20.80 -12.46
N ILE A 361 27.11 21.61 -12.36
CA ILE A 361 27.09 22.80 -11.52
C ILE A 361 27.17 22.39 -10.04
N ASP A 362 26.49 21.33 -9.62
CA ASP A 362 26.51 20.88 -8.22
C ASP A 362 27.86 20.22 -7.85
N VAL A 363 28.45 19.45 -8.79
CA VAL A 363 29.80 18.88 -8.65
C VAL A 363 30.85 19.99 -8.65
N GLY A 364 30.75 20.92 -9.60
CA GLY A 364 31.63 22.07 -9.75
C GLY A 364 31.53 23.03 -8.57
N PHE A 365 30.34 23.40 -8.10
CA PHE A 365 30.16 24.31 -6.96
C PHE A 365 30.69 23.71 -5.66
N SER A 366 30.56 22.39 -5.48
CA SER A 366 31.15 21.68 -4.34
C SER A 366 32.69 21.70 -4.37
N LEU A 367 33.30 21.63 -5.56
CA LEU A 367 34.75 21.59 -5.75
C LEU A 367 35.41 22.98 -5.89
N TYR A 368 34.70 23.97 -6.42
CA TYR A 368 35.22 25.32 -6.75
C TYR A 368 34.87 26.41 -5.74
N SER A 369 34.18 26.09 -4.63
CA SER A 369 34.06 27.06 -3.54
C SER A 369 35.48 27.49 -3.09
N HIS A 370 35.72 28.77 -2.85
CA HIS A 370 37.05 29.28 -2.44
C HIS A 370 37.60 28.55 -1.19
N SER A 371 36.71 27.99 -0.36
CA SER A 371 37.03 27.14 0.78
C SER A 371 37.52 25.73 0.38
N SER A 372 37.03 25.18 -0.73
CA SER A 372 37.37 23.84 -1.25
C SER A 372 38.77 23.77 -1.88
N ILE A 373 39.24 24.82 -2.58
CA ILE A 373 40.58 24.83 -3.19
C ILE A 373 41.67 24.89 -2.12
N HIS A 374 41.47 25.72 -1.09
CA HIS A 374 42.37 25.79 0.06
C HIS A 374 42.36 24.48 0.89
N PHE A 375 41.23 23.78 0.89
CA PHE A 375 41.06 22.45 1.49
C PHE A 375 41.77 21.35 0.69
N PHE A 376 41.67 21.31 -0.64
CA PHE A 376 42.41 20.35 -1.47
C PHE A 376 43.92 20.52 -1.32
N ALA A 377 44.41 21.77 -1.24
CA ALA A 377 45.82 22.05 -0.97
C ALA A 377 46.25 21.54 0.42
N GLN A 378 45.45 21.76 1.48
CA GLN A 378 45.77 21.28 2.82
C GLN A 378 45.63 19.76 3.00
N LEU A 379 44.69 19.12 2.31
CA LEU A 379 44.49 17.67 2.33
C LEU A 379 45.63 16.95 1.59
N LEU A 380 46.05 17.45 0.42
CA LEU A 380 47.24 16.97 -0.28
C LEU A 380 48.50 17.14 0.58
N ILE A 381 48.67 18.26 1.27
CA ILE A 381 49.80 18.48 2.19
C ILE A 381 49.77 17.50 3.37
N ARG A 382 48.59 17.14 3.89
CA ARG A 382 48.48 16.15 4.98
C ARG A 382 48.72 14.71 4.52
N LEU A 383 48.22 14.34 3.34
CA LEU A 383 48.44 13.02 2.74
C LEU A 383 49.92 12.80 2.36
N MET A 384 50.57 13.82 1.78
CA MET A 384 52.03 13.75 1.50
C MET A 384 52.89 13.71 2.78
N LYS A 385 52.37 14.22 3.91
CA LYS A 385 53.04 14.11 5.22
C LYS A 385 52.81 12.77 5.92
N SER A 386 51.73 12.04 5.61
CA SER A 386 51.50 10.71 6.18
C SER A 386 52.28 9.61 5.45
N GLU A 387 52.57 9.78 4.16
CA GLU A 387 53.40 8.84 3.38
C GLU A 387 54.91 9.02 3.59
N SER A 388 55.35 10.11 4.22
CA SER A 388 56.77 10.37 4.54
C SER A 388 57.19 9.92 5.94
N LEU A 389 56.29 9.24 6.68
CA LEU A 389 56.52 8.71 8.04
C LEU A 389 56.34 7.18 8.14
N THR A 390 56.29 6.49 7.01
CA THR A 390 56.52 5.04 6.88
C THR A 390 57.75 4.82 6.00
#